data_AF-A0A5J5CIK6-F1
#
_entry.id   AF-A0A5J5CIK6-F1
#
_cell.length_a   1.000
_cell.length_b   1.000
_cell.length_c   1.000
_cell.angle_alpha   90.00
_cell.angle_beta   90.00
_cell.angle_gamma   90.00
#
_symmetry.space_group_name_H-M   'P 1'
#
loop_
_entity.id
_entity.type
_entity.pdbx_description
1 polymer ?
#
loop_
_entity_poly.entity_id
_entity_poly.type
_entity_poly.pdbx_seq_one_letter_code
_entity_poly.pdbx_strand_id
1 'polypeptide(L)'
;MKNGCIVCNMGHSNTEIDVASLRTPELTWERVRSQVDHVIWPDGKRIVLLAEGRLLNLSCSTVPTFVLSITATTQALALIELYNAPEGRYKQDVYLLPKKMDEYVASLHLPTFDAHLTELSDEQAKYLGLNKNGPFKPNYYRYGNL
;
A
#
# COMPACT_ATOMS: atom_id res chain seq x y z
N MET A 1 -9.00 0.64 -27.79
CA MET A 1 -9.98 0.74 -26.68
C MET A 1 -11.33 1.27 -27.18
N LYS A 2 -12.42 1.19 -26.40
CA LYS A 2 -13.74 1.75 -26.77
C LYS A 2 -13.73 3.29 -26.65
N ASN A 3 -14.56 3.98 -27.43
CA ASN A 3 -14.68 5.44 -27.31
C ASN A 3 -15.12 5.84 -25.90
N GLY A 4 -14.43 6.80 -25.28
CA GLY A 4 -14.70 7.28 -23.93
C GLY A 4 -14.27 6.35 -22.80
N CYS A 5 -13.47 5.31 -23.07
CA CYS A 5 -12.95 4.48 -21.98
C CYS A 5 -12.02 5.27 -21.06
N ILE A 6 -12.08 4.96 -19.76
CA ILE A 6 -11.19 5.54 -18.75
C ILE A 6 -9.93 4.70 -18.65
N VAL A 7 -8.77 5.37 -18.65
CA VAL A 7 -7.45 4.77 -18.52
C VAL A 7 -6.75 5.41 -17.33
N CYS A 8 -6.27 4.59 -16.41
CA CYS A 8 -5.56 5.04 -15.22
C CYS A 8 -4.55 4.00 -14.75
N ASN A 9 -3.59 4.44 -13.95
CA ASN A 9 -2.57 3.60 -13.35
C ASN A 9 -2.72 3.60 -11.82
N MET A 10 -2.60 2.42 -11.22
CA MET A 10 -2.66 2.17 -9.77
C MET A 10 -1.44 1.37 -9.27
N GLY A 11 -0.47 1.09 -10.14
CA GLY A 11 0.81 0.51 -9.73
C GLY A 11 1.78 1.59 -9.27
N HIS A 12 3.08 1.28 -9.25
CA HIS A 12 4.08 2.09 -8.55
C HIS A 12 4.76 3.15 -9.45
N SER A 13 4.88 2.87 -10.74
CA SER A 13 5.63 3.71 -11.68
C SER A 13 4.71 4.34 -12.73
N ASN A 14 5.10 5.46 -13.32
CA ASN A 14 4.38 6.10 -14.43
C ASN A 14 4.66 5.44 -15.80
N THR A 15 5.33 4.29 -15.82
CA THR A 15 5.73 3.56 -17.04
C THR A 15 4.79 2.43 -17.42
N GLU A 16 3.77 2.15 -16.61
CA GLU A 16 2.80 1.06 -16.84
C GLU A 16 1.84 1.38 -17.99
N ILE A 17 1.64 2.67 -18.26
CA ILE A 17 0.96 3.17 -19.46
C ILE A 17 2.01 3.89 -20.30
N ASP A 18 2.12 3.51 -21.56
CA ASP A 18 2.98 4.22 -22.52
C ASP A 18 2.35 5.56 -22.92
N VAL A 19 2.43 6.53 -22.01
CA VAL A 19 1.94 7.89 -22.23
C VAL A 19 2.84 8.64 -23.22
N ALA A 20 4.11 8.25 -23.33
CA ALA A 20 5.06 8.88 -24.24
C ALA A 20 4.63 8.70 -25.71
N SER A 21 4.16 7.51 -26.10
CA SER A 21 3.64 7.29 -27.46
C SER A 21 2.33 8.03 -27.76
N LEU A 22 1.64 8.56 -26.74
CA LEU A 22 0.46 9.41 -26.92
C LEU A 22 0.81 10.89 -27.15
N ARG A 23 2.07 11.28 -27.01
CA ARG A 23 2.54 12.66 -27.22
C ARG A 23 2.95 12.88 -28.69
N THR A 24 1.99 12.77 -29.60
CA THR A 24 2.20 12.98 -31.04
C THR A 24 1.46 14.22 -31.56
N PRO A 25 1.89 14.82 -32.67
CA PRO A 25 1.21 15.98 -33.26
C PRO A 25 -0.22 15.72 -33.74
N GLU A 26 -0.56 14.47 -34.06
CA GLU A 26 -1.88 14.09 -34.59
C GLU A 26 -2.94 13.93 -33.49
N LEU A 27 -2.50 13.68 -32.25
CA LEU A 27 -3.41 13.50 -31.11
C LEU A 27 -3.70 14.84 -30.46
N THR A 28 -5.00 15.15 -30.34
CA THR A 28 -5.42 16.34 -29.61
C THR A 28 -5.55 16.00 -28.14
N TRP A 29 -4.85 16.77 -27.30
CA TRP A 29 -4.94 16.69 -25.84
C TRP A 29 -5.81 17.82 -25.31
N GLU A 30 -6.89 17.47 -24.64
CA GLU A 30 -7.82 18.41 -24.03
C GLU A 30 -7.88 18.18 -22.52
N ARG A 31 -7.45 19.18 -21.74
CA ARG A 31 -7.51 19.15 -20.28
C ARG A 31 -8.94 19.45 -19.83
N VAL A 32 -9.68 18.43 -19.40
CA VAL A 32 -11.07 18.57 -18.92
C VAL A 32 -11.10 19.21 -17.52
N ARG A 33 -10.20 18.76 -16.65
CA ARG A 33 -9.95 19.33 -15.31
C ARG A 33 -8.59 18.87 -14.82
N SER A 34 -8.14 19.35 -13.66
CA SER A 34 -6.89 18.87 -13.04
C SER A 34 -6.84 17.33 -12.98
N GLN A 35 -5.74 16.75 -13.47
CA GLN A 35 -5.50 15.30 -13.54
C GLN A 35 -6.47 14.50 -14.43
N VAL A 36 -7.24 15.15 -15.31
CA VAL A 36 -8.12 14.47 -16.26
C VAL A 36 -7.95 15.07 -17.65
N ASP A 37 -7.44 14.25 -18.57
CA ASP A 37 -7.20 14.62 -19.96
C ASP A 37 -8.07 13.76 -20.89
N HIS A 38 -8.62 14.36 -21.94
CA HIS A 38 -8.99 13.62 -23.12
C HIS A 38 -7.80 13.52 -24.07
N VAL A 39 -7.54 12.32 -24.57
CA VAL A 39 -6.65 12.11 -25.73
C VAL A 39 -7.55 11.71 -26.89
N ILE A 40 -7.56 12.53 -27.94
CA ILE A 40 -8.53 12.47 -29.03
C ILE A 40 -7.78 12.18 -30.34
N TRP A 41 -8.24 11.15 -31.05
CA TRP A 41 -7.73 10.76 -32.37
C TRP A 41 -8.40 11.57 -33.48
N PRO A 42 -7.79 11.66 -34.68
CA PRO A 42 -8.35 12.39 -35.82
C PRO A 42 -9.74 11.90 -36.27
N ASP A 43 -10.08 10.64 -36.01
CA ASP A 43 -11.40 10.05 -36.30
C ASP A 43 -12.48 10.43 -35.26
N GLY A 44 -12.14 11.28 -34.28
CA GLY A 44 -13.02 11.75 -33.22
C GLY A 44 -13.13 10.79 -32.03
N LYS A 45 -12.50 9.62 -32.08
CA LYS A 45 -12.44 8.70 -30.94
C LYS A 45 -11.58 9.29 -29.84
N ARG A 46 -11.97 9.10 -28.58
CA ARG A 46 -11.22 9.58 -27.41
C ARG A 46 -11.06 8.54 -26.31
N ILE A 47 -10.04 8.72 -25.49
CA ILE A 47 -9.93 8.11 -24.16
C ILE A 47 -9.96 9.21 -23.09
N VAL A 48 -10.35 8.84 -21.87
CA VAL A 48 -10.21 9.68 -20.67
C VAL A 48 -8.99 9.17 -19.91
N LEU A 49 -7.88 9.90 -19.94
CA LEU A 49 -6.65 9.57 -19.23
C LEU A 49 -6.63 10.27 -17.88
N LEU A 50 -6.46 9.51 -16.80
CA LEU A 50 -6.35 10.04 -15.45
C LEU A 50 -4.88 10.17 -15.03
N ALA A 51 -4.57 11.27 -14.36
CA ALA A 51 -3.28 11.60 -13.76
C ALA A 51 -2.08 11.45 -14.72
N GLU A 52 -2.30 11.58 -16.02
CA GLU A 52 -1.29 11.36 -17.06
C GLU A 52 -0.52 10.03 -16.87
N GLY A 53 -1.24 8.98 -16.44
CA GLY A 53 -0.66 7.64 -16.20
C GLY A 53 0.16 7.49 -14.91
N ARG A 54 0.15 8.49 -14.03
CA ARG A 54 0.70 8.39 -12.66
C ARG A 54 -0.30 7.73 -11.70
N LEU A 55 0.15 7.49 -10.47
CA LEU A 55 -0.65 6.93 -9.38
C LEU A 55 -1.96 7.68 -9.17
N LEU A 56 -3.06 7.06 -9.58
CA LEU A 56 -4.40 7.65 -9.53
C LEU A 56 -4.84 7.99 -8.11
N ASN A 57 -4.66 7.07 -7.17
CA ASN A 57 -5.13 7.21 -5.78
C ASN A 57 -4.50 8.36 -5.01
N LEU A 58 -3.29 8.77 -5.40
CA LEU A 58 -2.58 9.91 -4.80
C LEU A 58 -2.80 11.21 -5.58
N SER A 59 -3.01 11.12 -6.90
CA SER A 59 -3.15 12.29 -7.76
C SER A 59 -4.58 12.82 -7.81
N CYS A 60 -5.57 11.92 -7.74
CA CYS A 60 -6.99 12.24 -7.92
C CYS A 60 -7.83 12.01 -6.66
N SER A 61 -7.22 11.51 -5.58
CA SER A 61 -7.88 11.23 -4.31
C SER A 61 -6.90 11.39 -3.16
N THR A 62 -7.39 11.23 -1.93
CA THR A 62 -6.58 11.05 -0.73
C THR A 62 -6.68 9.61 -0.25
N VAL A 63 -5.61 9.11 0.38
CA VAL A 63 -5.63 7.82 1.10
C VAL A 63 -6.23 8.06 2.48
N PRO A 64 -7.14 7.19 2.97
CA PRO A 64 -7.69 7.33 4.31
C PRO A 64 -6.60 7.41 5.37
N THR A 65 -6.74 8.37 6.30
CA THR A 65 -5.76 8.62 7.37
C THR A 65 -5.49 7.40 8.22
N PHE A 66 -6.48 6.52 8.40
CA PHE A 66 -6.33 5.28 9.14
C PHE A 66 -5.36 4.29 8.46
N VAL A 67 -5.44 4.13 7.15
CA VAL A 67 -4.52 3.27 6.38
C VAL A 67 -3.09 3.84 6.47
N LEU A 68 -2.98 5.17 6.35
CA LEU A 68 -1.73 5.90 6.57
C LEU A 68 -1.17 5.71 7.99
N SER A 69 -2.02 5.68 9.02
CA SER A 69 -1.63 5.46 10.42
C SER A 69 -0.92 4.14 10.62
N ILE A 70 -1.43 3.06 10.01
CA ILE A 70 -0.82 1.73 10.10
C ILE A 70 0.59 1.77 9.48
N THR A 71 0.72 2.28 8.24
CA THR A 71 2.01 2.36 7.55
C THR A 71 3.01 3.26 8.29
N ALA A 72 2.57 4.43 8.75
CA ALA A 72 3.42 5.37 9.47
C ALA A 72 3.89 4.80 10.82
N THR A 73 3.03 4.07 11.52
CA THR A 73 3.39 3.42 12.79
C THR A 73 4.43 2.31 12.55
N THR A 74 4.26 1.49 11.52
CA THR A 74 5.26 0.47 11.14
C THR A 74 6.61 1.11 10.81
N GLN A 75 6.62 2.20 10.03
CA GLN A 75 7.85 2.94 9.71
C GLN A 75 8.51 3.57 10.94
N ALA A 76 7.72 4.19 11.82
CA ALA A 76 8.23 4.78 13.05
C ALA A 76 8.88 3.72 13.96
N LEU A 77 8.25 2.55 14.11
CA LEU A 77 8.82 1.45 14.89
C LEU A 77 10.12 0.90 14.28
N ALA A 78 10.19 0.80 12.94
CA ALA A 78 11.41 0.39 12.26
C ALA A 78 12.55 1.41 12.49
N LEU A 79 12.25 2.71 12.45
CA LEU A 79 13.22 3.77 12.74
C LEU A 79 13.70 3.72 14.20
N ILE A 80 12.78 3.53 15.16
CA ILE A 80 13.13 3.38 16.58
C ILE A 80 14.02 2.16 16.79
N GLU A 81 13.71 1.02 16.17
CA GLU A 81 14.50 -0.21 16.23
C GLU A 81 15.90 -0.02 15.65
N LEU A 82 16.01 0.60 14.46
CA LEU A 82 17.29 0.87 13.82
C LEU A 82 18.14 1.85 14.64
N TYR A 83 17.53 2.89 15.21
CA TYR A 83 18.22 3.89 16.01
C TYR A 83 18.76 3.30 17.32
N ASN A 84 18.00 2.42 17.98
CA ASN A 84 18.40 1.79 19.25
C ASN A 84 19.20 0.49 19.05
N ALA A 85 19.46 0.09 17.81
CA ALA A 85 20.18 -1.15 17.52
C ALA A 85 21.63 -1.05 18.02
N PRO A 86 22.13 -2.04 18.80
CA PRO A 86 23.54 -2.09 19.13
C PRO A 86 24.38 -2.26 17.86
N GLU A 87 25.62 -1.79 17.94
CA GLU A 87 26.58 -1.92 16.84
C GLU A 87 26.72 -3.39 16.39
N GLY A 88 26.70 -3.60 15.08
CA GLY A 88 26.78 -4.94 14.48
C GLY A 88 25.48 -5.74 14.43
N ARG A 89 24.36 -5.25 14.99
CA ARG A 89 23.04 -5.91 14.88
C ARG A 89 22.57 -6.01 13.42
N TYR A 90 22.71 -4.92 12.66
CA TYR A 90 22.31 -4.83 11.27
C TYR A 90 23.53 -4.64 10.36
N LYS A 91 23.57 -5.38 9.24
CA LYS A 91 24.57 -5.24 8.17
C LYS A 91 23.94 -4.46 7.00
N GLN A 92 24.68 -4.27 5.92
CA GLN A 92 24.19 -3.71 4.66
C GLN A 92 23.31 -4.75 3.93
N ASP A 93 22.15 -5.05 4.49
CA ASP A 93 21.20 -6.03 3.97
C ASP A 93 19.75 -5.58 4.21
N VAL A 94 18.79 -6.26 3.60
CA VAL A 94 17.36 -6.00 3.74
C VAL A 94 16.79 -6.88 4.84
N TYR A 95 16.21 -6.24 5.85
CA TYR A 95 15.60 -6.91 6.99
C TYR A 95 14.09 -6.71 6.98
N LEU A 96 13.37 -7.74 7.41
CA LEU A 96 11.93 -7.66 7.69
C LEU A 96 11.72 -7.31 9.16
N LEU A 97 10.69 -6.52 9.43
CA LEU A 97 10.29 -6.25 10.79
C LEU A 97 9.83 -7.56 11.48
N PRO A 98 10.23 -7.82 12.74
CA PRO A 98 9.76 -8.99 13.47
C PRO A 98 8.22 -9.06 13.55
N LYS A 99 7.64 -10.25 13.38
CA LYS A 99 6.17 -10.46 13.46
C LYS A 99 5.52 -9.89 14.71
N LYS A 100 6.22 -9.95 15.84
CA LYS A 100 5.70 -9.40 17.10
C LYS A 100 5.48 -7.88 17.02
N MET A 101 6.29 -7.17 16.23
CA MET A 101 6.10 -5.74 15.99
C MET A 101 4.91 -5.50 15.05
N ASP A 102 4.70 -6.33 14.02
CA ASP A 102 3.50 -6.24 13.18
C ASP A 102 2.21 -6.47 14.00
N GLU A 103 2.21 -7.46 14.89
CA GLU A 103 1.10 -7.72 15.82
C GLU A 103 0.89 -6.58 16.81
N TYR A 104 1.97 -5.93 17.25
CA TYR A 104 1.89 -4.74 18.08
C TYR A 104 1.30 -3.54 17.33
N VAL A 105 1.68 -3.31 16.07
CA VAL A 105 1.03 -2.27 15.25
C VAL A 105 -0.46 -2.58 15.12
N ALA A 106 -0.85 -3.82 14.85
CA ALA A 106 -2.24 -4.21 14.76
C ALA A 106 -3.00 -3.94 16.08
N SER A 107 -2.42 -4.29 17.23
CA SER A 107 -3.07 -4.11 18.53
C SER A 107 -3.34 -2.65 18.87
N LEU A 108 -2.45 -1.73 18.47
CA LEU A 108 -2.64 -0.28 18.64
C LEU A 108 -3.87 0.26 17.90
N HIS A 109 -4.29 -0.42 16.82
CA HIS A 109 -5.41 0.02 15.99
C HIS A 109 -6.74 -0.68 16.32
N LEU A 110 -6.74 -1.81 17.05
CA LEU A 110 -7.97 -2.54 17.41
C LEU A 110 -9.06 -1.68 18.09
N PRO A 111 -8.73 -0.76 19.04
CA PRO A 111 -9.75 0.05 19.69
C PRO A 111 -10.56 0.94 18.73
N THR A 112 -9.99 1.31 17.57
CA THR A 112 -10.69 2.13 16.57
C THR A 112 -11.85 1.40 15.90
N PHE A 113 -11.89 0.06 16.00
CA PHE A 113 -12.94 -0.79 15.46
C PHE A 113 -13.89 -1.32 16.54
N ASP A 114 -13.76 -0.86 17.79
CA ASP A 114 -14.43 -1.45 18.96
C ASP A 114 -14.16 -2.98 19.06
N ALA A 115 -12.94 -3.38 18.66
CA ALA A 115 -12.56 -4.79 18.63
C ALA A 115 -12.03 -5.22 20.01
N HIS A 116 -12.60 -6.30 20.55
CA HIS A 116 -12.17 -6.91 21.80
C HIS A 116 -11.33 -8.16 21.52
N LEU A 117 -10.03 -8.09 21.83
CA LEU A 117 -9.12 -9.21 21.64
C LEU A 117 -9.32 -10.26 22.74
N THR A 118 -9.47 -11.52 22.35
CA THR A 118 -9.47 -12.64 23.31
C THR A 118 -8.05 -12.97 23.75
N GLU A 119 -7.82 -13.08 25.06
CA GLU A 119 -6.55 -13.51 25.61
C GLU A 119 -6.50 -15.05 25.77
N LEU A 120 -5.36 -15.65 25.41
CA LEU A 120 -5.16 -17.08 25.59
C LEU A 120 -5.03 -17.42 27.09
N SER A 121 -5.72 -18.47 27.53
CA SER A 121 -5.45 -19.09 28.83
C SER A 121 -4.08 -19.79 28.85
N ASP A 122 -3.55 -20.10 30.03
CA ASP A 122 -2.27 -20.84 30.14
C ASP A 122 -2.35 -22.22 29.47
N GLU A 123 -3.49 -22.88 29.61
CA GLU A 123 -3.75 -24.17 29.00
C GLU A 123 -3.77 -24.07 27.47
N GLN A 124 -4.44 -23.06 26.91
CA GLN A 124 -4.49 -22.84 25.46
C GLN A 124 -3.11 -22.49 24.89
N ALA A 125 -2.37 -21.61 25.55
CA ALA A 125 -1.03 -21.21 25.13
C ALA A 125 -0.08 -22.43 25.11
N LYS A 126 -0.12 -23.25 26.18
CA LYS A 126 0.64 -24.51 26.26
C LYS A 126 0.23 -25.50 25.16
N TYR A 127 -1.08 -25.68 24.94
CA TYR A 127 -1.61 -26.57 23.92
C TYR A 127 -1.16 -26.18 22.50
N LEU A 128 -1.17 -24.89 22.20
CA LEU A 128 -0.74 -24.35 20.90
C LEU A 128 0.79 -24.24 20.76
N GLY A 129 1.54 -24.37 21.86
CA GLY A 129 2.99 -24.14 21.88
C GLY A 129 3.37 -22.68 21.61
N LEU A 130 2.54 -21.73 22.05
CA LEU A 130 2.71 -20.29 21.80
C LEU A 130 2.92 -19.52 23.11
N ASN A 131 3.56 -18.36 23.01
CA ASN A 131 3.53 -17.37 24.08
C ASN A 131 2.17 -16.65 24.07
N LYS A 132 1.59 -16.37 25.25
CA LYS A 132 0.35 -15.59 25.39
C LYS A 132 0.41 -14.21 24.72
N ASN A 133 1.62 -13.64 24.60
CA ASN A 133 1.89 -12.33 24.03
C ASN A 133 2.49 -12.39 22.61
N GLY A 134 2.33 -13.53 21.93
CA GLY A 134 2.82 -13.74 20.56
C GLY A 134 4.34 -13.93 20.41
N PRO A 135 4.83 -14.09 19.17
CA PRO A 135 4.07 -14.07 17.93
C PRO A 135 3.09 -15.24 17.80
N PHE A 136 1.89 -14.99 17.28
CA PHE A 136 0.79 -15.96 17.23
C PHE A 136 0.78 -16.81 15.95
N LYS A 137 1.65 -16.52 14.99
CA LYS A 137 1.78 -17.23 13.72
C LYS A 137 3.24 -17.39 13.31
N PRO A 138 3.62 -18.52 12.66
CA PRO A 138 4.97 -18.75 12.18
C PRO A 138 5.33 -17.84 11.00
N ASN A 139 6.63 -17.66 10.74
CA ASN A 139 7.15 -16.74 9.70
C ASN A 139 6.56 -16.93 8.30
N TYR A 140 6.24 -18.17 7.92
CA TYR A 140 5.68 -18.51 6.61
C TYR A 140 4.15 -18.33 6.51
N TYR A 141 3.46 -17.90 7.58
CA TYR A 141 2.01 -17.70 7.57
C TYR A 141 1.61 -16.48 6.73
N ARG A 142 0.62 -16.64 5.84
CA ARG A 142 0.27 -15.67 4.79
C ARG A 142 -0.95 -14.77 5.09
N TYR A 143 -1.64 -14.95 6.21
CA TYR A 143 -2.82 -14.17 6.66
C TYR A 143 -4.02 -14.10 5.67
N GLY A 144 -3.93 -14.69 4.49
CA GLY A 144 -5.00 -14.89 3.52
C GLY A 144 -4.53 -15.74 2.35
N ASN A 145 -5.48 -16.41 1.69
CA ASN A 145 -5.29 -16.93 0.34
C ASN A 145 -5.58 -15.79 -0.65
N LEU A 146 -4.59 -15.42 -1.44
CA LEU A 146 -4.77 -14.86 -2.78
C LEU A 146 -4.00 -15.78 -3.74
#